data_AF-A0A8T7GDB7-F1
#
_entry.id   AF-A0A8T7GDB7-F1
#
_cell.length_a   1.000
_cell.length_b   1.000
_cell.length_c   1.000
_cell.angle_alpha   90.00
_cell.angle_beta   90.00
_cell.angle_gamma   90.00
#
_symmetry.space_group_name_H-M   'P 1'
#
loop_
_entity.id
_entity.type
_entity.pdbx_description
1 polymer ?
#
loop_
_entity_poly.entity_id
_entity_poly.type
_entity_poly.pdbx_seq_one_letter_code
_entity_poly.pdbx_strand_id
1 'polypeptide(L)'
;MDGRKFAMGRRATVDREELFDAANKLVLEGKEVSATELREMLGGGSFNTIYKFLNEWRAGQPSEPPPSPDQIPALVQTAFLNTWRVATQEADRLLDEAKEKAAEEVREAQKQFADALKSIEKLEADSEADAREIESLKGRTGELEAELKDAQGKVAGLAATLEQVKQQLEKVEKEKASDRNERDEAMKQAAELRGQLEAMKAQNAELLSRLDKKQEKKS
;
A
#
# COMPACT_ATOMS: atom_id res chain seq x y z
N MET A 1 122.47 -27.76 32.27
CA MET A 1 121.78 -28.79 33.07
C MET A 1 120.98 -28.09 34.14
N ASP A 2 119.82 -28.69 34.39
CA ASP A 2 119.01 -28.62 35.61
C ASP A 2 118.04 -27.46 35.78
N GLY A 3 116.79 -27.78 35.44
CA GLY A 3 115.62 -27.04 35.89
C GLY A 3 115.17 -27.52 37.27
N ARG A 4 114.38 -26.68 37.92
CA ARG A 4 113.42 -27.09 38.94
C ARG A 4 112.16 -26.24 38.79
N LYS A 5 111.07 -26.93 38.44
CA LYS A 5 109.69 -26.44 38.34
C LYS A 5 109.03 -26.38 39.73
N PHE A 6 107.90 -25.66 39.76
CA PHE A 6 106.81 -25.63 40.77
C PHE A 6 107.04 -24.68 41.97
N ALA A 7 106.08 -23.88 42.44
CA ALA A 7 104.63 -23.89 42.25
C ALA A 7 104.05 -22.48 42.47
N MET A 8 103.11 -22.08 41.60
CA MET A 8 102.09 -21.07 41.91
C MET A 8 101.31 -21.58 43.13
N GLY A 9 101.49 -20.93 44.28
CA GLY A 9 100.69 -21.20 45.47
C GLY A 9 99.24 -20.80 45.21
N ARG A 10 98.35 -21.79 45.02
CA ARG A 10 96.91 -21.56 45.01
C ARG A 10 96.52 -20.96 46.36
N ARG A 11 95.96 -19.75 46.39
CA ARG A 11 95.23 -19.24 47.56
C ARG A 11 94.04 -20.18 47.80
N ALA A 12 94.15 -21.02 48.82
CA ALA A 12 93.19 -22.09 49.09
C ALA A 12 91.93 -21.61 49.83
N THR A 13 91.92 -20.38 50.34
CA THR A 13 90.82 -19.83 51.13
C THR A 13 90.59 -18.37 50.76
N VAL A 14 89.41 -18.07 50.23
CA VAL A 14 88.88 -16.71 50.10
C VAL A 14 88.22 -16.37 51.42
N ASP A 15 88.56 -15.22 52.01
CA ASP A 15 87.91 -14.75 53.23
C ASP A 15 86.62 -13.97 52.91
N ARG A 16 85.70 -13.93 53.88
CA ARG A 16 84.40 -13.26 53.76
C ARG A 16 84.57 -11.76 53.50
N GLU A 17 85.47 -11.12 54.25
CA GLU A 17 85.69 -9.67 54.17
C GLU A 17 86.32 -9.28 52.81
N GLU A 18 87.33 -10.03 52.36
CA GLU A 18 87.95 -9.82 51.04
C GLU A 18 86.92 -9.94 49.89
N LEU A 19 85.98 -10.90 49.98
CA LEU A 19 84.93 -11.06 48.98
C LEU A 19 83.93 -9.90 49.00
N PHE A 20 83.56 -9.42 50.18
CA PHE A 20 82.62 -8.31 50.32
C PHE A 20 83.21 -7.02 49.78
N ASP A 21 84.50 -6.76 50.03
CA ASP A 21 85.23 -5.61 49.49
C ASP A 21 85.33 -5.67 47.96
N ALA A 22 85.67 -6.84 47.41
CA ALA A 22 85.69 -7.05 45.97
C ALA A 22 84.30 -6.85 45.33
N ALA A 23 83.25 -7.34 45.99
CA ALA A 23 81.87 -7.17 45.54
C ALA A 23 81.43 -5.69 45.58
N ASN A 24 81.74 -4.96 46.66
CA ASN A 24 81.48 -3.53 46.76
C ASN A 24 82.23 -2.73 45.69
N LYS A 25 83.46 -3.13 45.37
CA LYS A 25 84.24 -2.50 44.29
C LYS A 25 83.62 -2.72 42.92
N LEU A 26 83.13 -3.93 42.62
CA LEU A 26 82.39 -4.21 41.38
C LEU A 26 81.13 -3.33 41.26
N VAL A 27 80.38 -3.14 42.35
CA VAL A 27 79.23 -2.21 42.39
C VAL A 27 79.66 -0.77 42.11
N LEU A 28 80.74 -0.29 42.75
CA LEU A 28 81.27 1.06 42.52
C LEU A 28 81.71 1.29 41.07
N GLU A 29 82.19 0.24 40.40
CA GLU A 29 82.56 0.25 38.98
C GLU A 29 81.35 0.11 38.04
N GLY A 30 80.13 -0.06 38.56
CA GLY A 30 78.92 -0.29 37.77
C GLY A 30 78.91 -1.62 37.02
N LYS A 31 79.74 -2.58 37.44
CA LYS A 31 79.84 -3.93 36.85
C LYS A 31 78.91 -4.89 37.58
N GLU A 32 78.56 -5.96 36.89
CA GLU A 32 77.81 -7.04 37.52
C GLU A 32 78.64 -7.66 38.66
N VAL A 33 77.98 -8.10 39.74
CA VAL A 33 78.65 -8.83 40.83
C VAL A 33 78.35 -10.31 40.67
N SER A 34 79.10 -10.97 39.79
CA SER A 34 79.01 -12.41 39.55
C SER A 34 80.10 -13.22 40.29
N ALA A 35 79.83 -14.50 40.56
CA ALA A 35 80.81 -15.39 41.17
C ALA A 35 82.07 -15.61 40.31
N THR A 36 81.95 -15.39 39.00
CA THR A 36 83.06 -15.50 38.04
C THR A 36 83.99 -14.30 38.14
N GLU A 37 83.43 -13.08 38.12
CA GLU A 37 84.22 -11.83 38.24
C GLU A 37 84.89 -11.71 39.61
N LEU A 38 84.20 -12.11 40.67
CA LEU A 38 84.77 -12.16 42.01
C LEU A 38 85.95 -13.14 42.09
N ARG A 39 85.84 -14.31 41.46
CA ARG A 39 86.94 -15.29 41.45
C ARG A 39 88.15 -14.80 40.65
N GLU A 40 87.92 -14.10 39.54
CA GLU A 40 88.98 -13.46 38.77
C GLU A 40 89.68 -12.36 39.59
N MET A 41 88.90 -11.48 40.23
CA MET A 41 89.43 -10.36 41.01
C MET A 41 90.20 -10.83 42.26
N LEU A 42 89.74 -11.90 42.91
CA LEU A 42 90.37 -12.48 44.10
C LEU A 42 91.52 -13.45 43.76
N GLY A 43 91.70 -13.80 42.48
CA GLY A 43 92.80 -14.64 42.00
C GLY A 43 92.70 -16.13 42.38
N GLY A 44 91.53 -16.60 42.81
CA GLY A 44 91.31 -18.00 43.22
C GLY A 44 90.18 -18.17 44.24
N GLY A 45 89.95 -19.42 44.66
CA GLY A 45 88.87 -19.79 45.58
C GLY A 45 87.94 -20.87 45.03
N SER A 46 87.33 -21.64 45.94
CA SER A 46 86.26 -22.58 45.58
C SER A 46 84.99 -21.79 45.27
N PHE A 47 84.37 -22.08 44.12
CA PHE A 47 83.08 -21.48 43.76
C PHE A 47 82.02 -21.69 44.85
N ASN A 48 82.03 -22.81 45.56
CA ASN A 48 81.10 -23.03 46.68
C ASN A 48 81.28 -22.00 47.81
N THR A 49 82.52 -21.65 48.12
CA THR A 49 82.83 -20.63 49.14
C THR A 49 82.48 -19.23 48.64
N ILE A 50 82.75 -18.94 47.37
CA ILE A 50 82.40 -17.67 46.73
C ILE A 50 80.89 -17.50 46.70
N TYR A 51 80.12 -18.53 46.30
CA TYR A 51 78.66 -18.49 46.30
C TYR A 51 78.09 -18.29 47.70
N LYS A 52 78.66 -18.95 48.72
CA LYS A 52 78.22 -18.76 50.11
C LYS A 52 78.33 -17.29 50.52
N PHE A 53 79.50 -16.68 50.36
CA PHE A 53 79.71 -15.30 50.77
C PHE A 53 79.06 -14.28 49.81
N LEU A 54 78.96 -14.57 48.52
CA LEU A 54 78.21 -13.75 47.56
C LEU A 54 76.73 -13.68 47.92
N ASN A 55 76.13 -14.81 48.33
CA ASN A 55 74.75 -14.84 48.79
C ASN A 55 74.57 -14.07 50.10
N GLU A 56 75.52 -14.20 51.05
CA GLU A 56 75.51 -13.41 52.28
C GLU A 56 75.66 -11.90 52.00
N TRP A 57 76.51 -11.51 51.06
CA TRP A 57 76.69 -10.12 50.65
C TRP A 57 75.43 -9.56 49.96
N ARG A 58 74.84 -10.31 49.02
CA ARG A 58 73.58 -9.93 48.35
C ARG A 58 72.42 -9.79 49.34
N ALA A 59 72.36 -10.64 50.36
CA ALA A 59 71.34 -10.56 51.40
C ALA A 59 71.48 -9.33 52.31
N GLY A 60 72.70 -8.77 52.42
CA GLY A 60 72.98 -7.56 53.20
C GLY A 60 72.90 -6.24 52.42
N GLN A 61 72.77 -6.30 51.09
CA GLN A 61 72.57 -5.12 50.26
C GLN A 61 71.16 -4.54 50.49
N PRO A 62 70.99 -3.20 50.53
CA PRO A 62 69.67 -2.60 50.52
C PRO A 62 68.96 -3.04 49.23
N SER A 63 67.95 -3.90 49.33
CA SER A 63 67.12 -4.23 48.18
C SER A 63 66.32 -2.99 47.80
N GLU A 64 66.65 -2.38 46.67
CA GLU A 64 65.80 -1.35 46.07
C GLU A 64 64.46 -2.05 45.75
N PRO A 65 63.33 -1.58 46.32
CA PRO A 65 62.05 -2.23 46.08
C PRO A 65 61.79 -2.22 44.58
N PRO A 66 61.42 -3.36 43.97
CA PRO A 66 61.07 -3.37 42.56
C PRO A 66 59.96 -2.33 42.33
N PRO A 67 59.98 -1.58 41.22
CA PRO A 67 58.88 -0.68 40.89
C PRO A 67 57.59 -1.49 40.92
N SER A 68 56.65 -1.08 41.77
CA SER A 68 55.37 -1.76 41.92
C SER A 68 54.70 -1.83 40.54
N PRO A 69 54.32 -3.01 40.03
CA PRO A 69 53.72 -3.18 38.70
C PRO A 69 52.40 -2.42 38.48
N ASP A 70 51.83 -1.83 39.53
CA ASP A 70 50.45 -1.37 39.59
C ASP A 70 50.24 0.11 39.20
N GLN A 71 51.28 0.83 38.77
CA GLN A 71 51.15 2.25 38.39
C GLN A 71 51.27 2.44 36.89
N ILE A 72 50.13 2.44 36.20
CA ILE A 72 50.04 2.89 34.81
C ILE A 72 50.60 4.33 34.73
N PRO A 73 51.56 4.64 33.85
CA PRO A 73 52.10 5.98 33.73
C PRO A 73 51.01 7.02 33.45
N ALA A 74 51.11 8.20 34.08
CA ALA A 74 50.09 9.26 34.00
C ALA A 74 49.77 9.69 32.56
N LEU A 75 50.76 9.64 31.65
CA LEU A 75 50.56 9.93 30.23
C LEU A 75 49.61 8.93 29.56
N VAL A 76 49.74 7.64 29.89
CA VAL A 76 48.89 6.57 29.33
C VAL A 76 47.46 6.69 29.88
N GLN A 77 47.30 6.99 31.17
CA GLN A 77 45.97 7.23 31.76
C GLN A 77 45.27 8.43 31.09
N THR A 78 46.01 9.53 30.89
CA THR A 78 45.49 10.73 30.24
C THR A 78 45.10 10.47 28.78
N ALA A 79 45.95 9.74 28.04
CA ALA A 79 45.66 9.35 26.67
C ALA A 79 44.40 8.45 26.57
N PHE A 80 44.26 7.49 27.49
CA PHE A 80 43.07 6.64 27.56
C PHE A 80 41.80 7.44 27.83
N LEU A 81 41.78 8.29 28.88
CA LEU A 81 40.61 9.10 29.23
C LEU A 81 40.22 10.06 28.10
N ASN A 82 41.20 10.65 27.42
CA ASN A 82 40.94 11.51 26.26
C ASN A 82 40.33 10.73 25.09
N THR A 83 40.87 9.55 24.79
CA THR A 83 40.35 8.69 23.72
C THR A 83 38.95 8.19 24.06
N TRP A 84 38.73 7.76 25.30
CA TRP A 84 37.43 7.32 25.80
C TRP A 84 36.40 8.44 25.70
N ARG A 85 36.73 9.65 26.17
CA ARG A 85 35.84 10.82 26.06
C ARG A 85 35.45 11.10 24.61
N VAL A 86 36.41 11.09 23.68
CA VAL A 86 36.13 11.33 22.26
C VAL A 86 35.26 10.20 21.69
N ALA A 87 35.54 8.94 22.04
CA ALA A 87 34.74 7.80 21.61
C ALA A 87 33.29 7.87 22.15
N THR A 88 33.09 8.24 23.41
CA THR A 88 31.74 8.42 23.99
C THR A 88 31.02 9.60 23.34
N GLN A 89 31.70 10.74 23.14
CA GLN A 89 31.11 11.89 22.44
C GLN A 89 30.67 11.55 21.02
N GLU A 90 31.47 10.78 20.29
CA GLU A 90 31.11 10.34 18.94
C GLU A 90 29.97 9.31 18.97
N ALA A 91 29.94 8.40 19.95
CA ALA A 91 28.83 7.47 20.13
C ALA A 91 27.52 8.20 20.46
N ASP A 92 27.56 9.23 21.31
CA ASP A 92 26.41 10.07 21.63
C ASP A 92 25.92 10.83 20.39
N ARG A 93 26.84 11.41 19.61
CA ARG A 93 26.51 12.07 18.33
C ARG A 93 25.79 11.13 17.38
N LEU A 94 26.34 9.93 17.16
CA LEU A 94 25.74 8.94 16.27
C LEU A 94 24.39 8.44 16.79
N LEU A 95 24.23 8.31 18.11
CA LEU A 95 22.96 7.93 18.71
C LEU A 95 21.90 9.00 18.49
N ASP A 96 22.24 10.28 18.67
CA ASP A 96 21.31 11.38 18.45
C ASP A 96 20.95 11.51 16.97
N GLU A 97 21.91 11.37 16.06
CA GLU A 97 21.64 11.32 14.61
C GLU A 97 20.73 10.16 14.22
N ALA A 98 20.93 8.98 14.81
CA ALA A 98 20.07 7.82 14.58
C ALA A 98 18.64 8.05 15.10
N LYS A 99 18.49 8.69 16.27
CA LYS A 99 17.19 9.04 16.84
C LYS A 99 16.46 10.08 16.00
N GLU A 100 17.16 11.12 15.56
CA GLU A 100 16.57 12.17 14.70
C GLU A 100 16.09 11.57 13.38
N LYS A 101 16.93 10.75 12.74
CA LYS A 101 16.55 10.06 11.49
C LYS A 101 15.35 9.14 11.70
N ALA A 102 15.34 8.34 12.76
CA ALA A 102 14.20 7.47 13.07
C ALA A 102 12.92 8.28 13.36
N ALA A 103 13.04 9.41 14.07
CA ALA A 103 11.92 10.29 14.34
C ALA A 103 11.36 10.95 13.07
N GLU A 104 12.22 11.31 12.12
CA GLU A 104 11.81 11.81 10.80
C GLU A 104 11.08 10.73 10.00
N GLU A 105 11.65 9.53 9.89
CA GLU A 105 11.04 8.40 9.17
C GLU A 105 9.66 8.05 9.76
N VAL A 106 9.52 8.06 11.09
CA VAL A 106 8.22 7.86 11.76
C VAL A 106 7.25 8.99 11.42
N ARG A 107 7.69 10.25 11.43
CA ARG A 107 6.83 11.40 11.10
C ARG A 107 6.37 11.35 9.65
N GLU A 108 7.26 11.03 8.72
CA GLU A 108 6.93 10.87 7.30
C GLU A 108 5.95 9.73 7.08
N ALA A 109 6.19 8.58 7.71
CA ALA A 109 5.28 7.44 7.64
C ALA A 109 3.89 7.81 8.20
N GLN A 110 3.82 8.46 9.36
CA GLN A 110 2.55 8.92 9.95
C GLN A 110 1.80 9.89 9.05
N LYS A 111 2.51 10.81 8.38
CA LYS A 111 1.91 11.72 7.41
C LYS A 111 1.34 10.96 6.21
N GLN A 112 2.09 10.02 5.64
CA GLN A 112 1.63 9.18 4.53
C GLN A 112 0.41 8.35 4.92
N PHE A 113 0.41 7.77 6.13
CA PHE A 113 -0.76 7.05 6.66
C PHE A 113 -1.98 7.96 6.82
N ALA A 114 -1.81 9.17 7.37
CA ALA A 114 -2.91 10.12 7.52
C ALA A 114 -3.49 10.57 6.16
N ASP A 115 -2.63 10.81 5.17
CA ASP A 115 -3.06 11.18 3.82
C ASP A 115 -3.75 10.00 3.11
N ALA A 116 -3.27 8.76 3.31
CA ALA A 116 -3.92 7.56 2.80
C ALA A 116 -5.31 7.36 3.42
N LEU A 117 -5.47 7.55 4.73
CA LEU A 117 -6.76 7.45 5.40
C LEU A 117 -7.77 8.48 4.85
N LYS A 118 -7.36 9.73 4.67
CA LYS A 118 -8.22 10.75 4.05
C LYS A 118 -8.63 10.37 2.62
N SER A 119 -7.71 9.76 1.86
CA SER A 119 -8.04 9.29 0.52
C SER A 119 -9.04 8.14 0.55
N ILE A 120 -8.93 7.22 1.51
CA ILE A 120 -9.89 6.13 1.70
C ILE A 120 -11.26 6.69 2.07
N GLU A 121 -11.33 7.58 3.08
CA GLU A 121 -12.60 8.22 3.49
C GLU A 121 -13.29 8.92 2.31
N LYS A 122 -12.51 9.62 1.47
CA LYS A 122 -13.05 10.26 0.26
C LYS A 122 -13.58 9.22 -0.74
N LEU A 123 -12.81 8.17 -1.03
CA LEU A 123 -13.22 7.11 -1.97
C LEU A 123 -14.46 6.36 -1.47
N GLU A 124 -14.58 6.14 -0.16
CA GLU A 124 -15.77 5.52 0.45
C GLU A 124 -16.99 6.43 0.31
N ALA A 125 -16.84 7.73 0.57
CA ALA A 125 -17.92 8.71 0.38
C ALA A 125 -18.36 8.82 -1.09
N ASP A 126 -17.40 8.87 -2.02
CA ASP A 126 -17.67 8.90 -3.46
C ASP A 126 -18.38 7.59 -3.89
N SER A 127 -17.92 6.43 -3.41
CA SER A 127 -18.56 5.14 -3.70
C SER A 127 -19.99 5.04 -3.15
N GLU A 128 -20.27 5.61 -1.98
CA GLU A 128 -21.62 5.64 -1.42
C GLU A 128 -22.54 6.58 -2.22
N ALA A 129 -22.02 7.72 -2.67
CA ALA A 129 -22.76 8.65 -3.54
C ALA A 129 -23.11 7.98 -4.88
N ASP A 130 -22.14 7.33 -5.52
CA ASP A 130 -22.33 6.59 -6.77
C ASP A 130 -23.37 5.47 -6.61
N ALA A 131 -23.33 4.72 -5.50
CA ALA A 131 -24.29 3.66 -5.22
C ALA A 131 -25.73 4.20 -5.13
N ARG A 132 -25.92 5.35 -4.47
CA ARG A 132 -27.23 6.03 -4.37
C ARG A 132 -27.69 6.55 -5.73
N GLU A 133 -26.79 7.09 -6.54
CA GLU A 133 -27.12 7.55 -7.90
C GLU A 133 -27.55 6.37 -8.79
N ILE A 134 -26.83 5.24 -8.73
CA ILE A 134 -27.18 4.02 -9.46
C ILE A 134 -28.57 3.51 -9.05
N GLU A 135 -28.89 3.50 -7.76
CA GLU A 135 -30.22 3.09 -7.27
C GLU A 135 -31.31 4.03 -7.79
N SER A 136 -31.08 5.34 -7.75
CA SER A 136 -32.01 6.34 -8.30
C SER A 136 -32.25 6.15 -9.80
N LEU A 137 -31.18 5.96 -10.59
CA LEU A 137 -31.26 5.75 -12.03
C LEU A 137 -31.97 4.43 -12.37
N LYS A 138 -31.75 3.36 -11.59
CA LYS A 138 -32.48 2.11 -11.75
C LYS A 138 -33.98 2.30 -11.47
N GLY A 139 -34.34 3.02 -10.41
CA GLY A 139 -35.73 3.35 -10.11
C GLY A 139 -36.41 4.10 -11.26
N ARG A 140 -35.77 5.17 -11.75
CA ARG A 140 -36.27 5.97 -12.88
C ARG A 140 -36.35 5.17 -14.18
N THR A 141 -35.43 4.25 -14.41
CA THR A 141 -35.50 3.32 -15.57
C THR A 141 -36.73 2.43 -15.46
N GLY A 142 -36.98 1.84 -14.29
CA GLY A 142 -38.17 1.01 -14.06
C GLY A 142 -39.49 1.78 -14.22
N GLU A 143 -39.54 3.04 -13.76
CA GLU A 143 -40.68 3.93 -13.97
C GLU A 143 -40.94 4.20 -15.46
N LEU A 144 -39.88 4.54 -16.21
CA LEU A 144 -39.98 4.78 -17.65
C LEU A 144 -40.37 3.53 -18.43
N GLU A 145 -39.89 2.35 -18.05
CA GLU A 145 -40.29 1.08 -18.65
C GLU A 145 -41.77 0.79 -18.40
N ALA A 146 -42.29 1.08 -17.20
CA ALA A 146 -43.70 0.94 -16.87
C ALA A 146 -44.57 1.91 -17.68
N GLU A 147 -44.16 3.18 -17.78
CA GLU A 147 -44.86 4.19 -18.58
C GLU A 147 -44.86 3.84 -20.07
N LEU A 148 -43.73 3.35 -20.61
CA LEU A 148 -43.63 2.89 -21.99
C LEU A 148 -44.61 1.74 -22.25
N LYS A 149 -44.70 0.77 -21.34
CA LYS A 149 -45.63 -0.36 -21.46
C LYS A 149 -47.09 0.09 -21.44
N ASP A 150 -47.44 1.03 -20.57
CA ASP A 150 -48.78 1.63 -20.51
C ASP A 150 -49.12 2.38 -21.80
N ALA A 151 -48.19 3.20 -22.30
CA ALA A 151 -48.34 3.92 -23.56
C ALA A 151 -48.52 2.96 -24.76
N GLN A 152 -47.72 1.89 -24.83
CA GLN A 152 -47.88 0.83 -25.84
C GLN A 152 -49.26 0.16 -25.75
N GLY A 153 -49.75 -0.12 -24.55
CA GLY A 153 -51.09 -0.65 -24.32
C GLY A 153 -52.19 0.28 -24.82
N LYS A 154 -52.08 1.58 -24.53
CA LYS A 154 -53.00 2.62 -25.03
C LYS A 154 -52.98 2.71 -26.56
N VAL A 155 -51.79 2.69 -27.18
CA VAL A 155 -51.65 2.70 -28.64
C VAL A 155 -52.32 1.47 -29.27
N ALA A 156 -52.11 0.28 -28.72
CA ALA A 156 -52.76 -0.93 -29.19
C ALA A 156 -54.30 -0.86 -29.05
N GLY A 157 -54.80 -0.34 -27.93
CA GLY A 157 -56.24 -0.15 -27.70
C GLY A 157 -56.87 0.85 -28.68
N LEU A 158 -56.20 1.99 -28.93
CA LEU A 158 -56.63 2.98 -29.91
C LEU A 158 -56.62 2.41 -31.34
N ALA A 159 -55.60 1.63 -31.70
CA ALA A 159 -55.53 0.98 -33.01
C ALA A 159 -56.69 0.00 -33.22
N ALA A 160 -57.05 -0.79 -32.20
CA ALA A 160 -58.20 -1.70 -32.26
C ALA A 160 -59.52 -0.94 -32.40
N THR A 161 -59.69 0.17 -31.67
CA THR A 161 -60.89 1.02 -31.78
C THR A 161 -60.99 1.67 -33.15
N LEU A 162 -59.87 2.15 -33.70
CA LEU A 162 -59.82 2.74 -35.03
C LEU A 162 -60.22 1.73 -36.12
N GLU A 163 -59.77 0.49 -36.00
CA GLU A 163 -60.17 -0.59 -36.91
C GLU A 163 -61.66 -0.91 -36.79
N GLN A 164 -62.19 -1.00 -35.56
CA GLN A 164 -63.62 -1.22 -35.33
C GLN A 164 -64.48 -0.08 -35.92
N VAL A 165 -64.07 1.17 -35.74
CA VAL A 165 -64.78 2.34 -36.28
C VAL A 165 -64.73 2.34 -37.81
N LYS A 166 -63.61 1.95 -38.43
CA LYS A 166 -63.53 1.79 -39.90
C LYS A 166 -64.51 0.74 -40.42
N GLN A 167 -64.57 -0.42 -39.77
CA GLN A 167 -65.51 -1.49 -40.15
C GLN A 167 -66.97 -1.05 -40.00
N GLN A 168 -67.29 -0.32 -38.92
CA GLN A 168 -68.62 0.26 -38.73
C GLN A 168 -68.94 1.30 -39.81
N LEU A 169 -67.98 2.14 -40.17
CA LEU A 169 -68.14 3.14 -41.23
C LEU A 169 -68.42 2.47 -42.58
N GLU A 170 -67.65 1.45 -42.96
CA GLU A 170 -67.88 0.69 -44.20
C GLU A 170 -69.25 0.02 -44.22
N LYS A 171 -69.70 -0.51 -43.08
CA LYS A 171 -71.04 -1.12 -42.96
C LYS A 171 -72.13 -0.07 -43.19
N VAL A 172 -72.05 1.07 -42.51
CA VAL A 172 -73.01 2.18 -42.65
C VAL A 172 -73.00 2.73 -44.09
N GLU A 173 -71.84 2.82 -44.73
CA GLU A 173 -71.75 3.25 -46.13
C GLU A 173 -72.44 2.27 -47.09
N LYS A 174 -72.29 0.96 -46.87
CA LYS A 174 -73.00 -0.08 -47.63
C LYS A 174 -74.50 -0.04 -47.42
N GLU A 175 -74.96 0.08 -46.17
CA GLU A 175 -76.39 0.22 -45.84
C GLU A 175 -76.98 1.46 -46.52
N LYS A 176 -76.31 2.61 -46.40
CA LYS A 176 -76.72 3.85 -47.07
C LYS A 176 -76.79 3.73 -48.59
N ALA A 177 -75.90 2.96 -49.21
CA ALA A 177 -75.96 2.68 -50.65
C ALA A 177 -77.16 1.80 -51.02
N SER A 178 -77.47 0.78 -50.20
CA SER A 178 -78.66 -0.07 -50.38
C SER A 178 -79.94 0.76 -50.26
N ASP A 179 -80.08 1.55 -49.19
CA ASP A 179 -81.23 2.42 -48.96
C ASP A 179 -81.47 3.39 -50.12
N ARG A 180 -80.39 3.94 -50.70
CA ARG A 180 -80.47 4.80 -51.89
C ARG A 180 -81.00 4.05 -53.09
N ASN A 181 -80.50 2.84 -53.35
CA ASN A 181 -80.97 2.02 -54.47
C ASN A 181 -82.44 1.63 -54.29
N GLU A 182 -82.84 1.19 -53.09
CA GLU A 182 -84.23 0.85 -52.77
C GLU A 182 -85.16 2.06 -52.91
N ARG A 183 -84.73 3.24 -52.44
CA ARG A 183 -85.46 4.50 -52.62
C ARG A 183 -85.63 4.84 -54.09
N ASP A 184 -84.57 4.71 -54.89
CA ASP A 184 -84.61 5.02 -56.32
C ASP A 184 -85.52 4.03 -57.08
N GLU A 185 -85.52 2.76 -56.71
CA GLU A 185 -86.43 1.73 -57.22
C GLU A 185 -87.89 2.05 -56.87
N ALA A 186 -88.16 2.36 -55.60
CA ALA A 186 -89.48 2.75 -55.12
C ALA A 186 -89.99 4.02 -55.81
N MET A 187 -89.12 5.00 -56.06
CA MET A 187 -89.48 6.21 -56.82
C MET A 187 -89.85 5.89 -58.27
N LYS A 188 -89.12 4.98 -58.94
CA LYS A 188 -89.47 4.53 -60.30
C LYS A 188 -90.82 3.82 -60.32
N GLN A 189 -91.06 2.89 -59.39
CA GLN A 189 -92.34 2.18 -59.27
C GLN A 189 -93.50 3.14 -58.99
N ALA A 190 -93.30 4.12 -58.10
CA ALA A 190 -94.29 5.14 -57.81
C ALA A 190 -94.61 6.02 -59.04
N ALA A 191 -93.60 6.36 -59.85
CA ALA A 191 -93.78 7.10 -61.09
C ALA A 191 -94.55 6.28 -62.14
N GLU A 192 -94.23 5.00 -62.29
CA GLU A 192 -94.92 4.07 -63.19
C GLU A 192 -96.39 3.90 -62.80
N LEU A 193 -96.68 3.58 -61.53
CA LEU A 193 -98.04 3.45 -61.01
C LEU A 193 -98.84 4.74 -61.18
N ARG A 194 -98.21 5.90 -60.96
CA ARG A 194 -98.85 7.21 -61.22
C ARG A 194 -99.19 7.37 -62.70
N GLY A 195 -98.27 7.00 -63.61
CA GLY A 195 -98.52 7.01 -65.05
C GLY A 195 -99.69 6.12 -65.46
N GLN A 196 -99.72 4.88 -64.95
CA GLN A 196 -100.81 3.92 -65.19
C GLN A 196 -102.15 4.43 -64.66
N LEU A 197 -102.17 5.03 -63.46
CA LEU A 197 -103.36 5.62 -62.85
C LEU A 197 -103.92 6.75 -63.72
N GLU A 198 -103.08 7.65 -64.21
CA GLU A 198 -103.51 8.74 -65.09
C GLU A 198 -104.02 8.23 -66.45
N ALA A 199 -103.37 7.22 -67.03
CA ALA A 199 -103.86 6.55 -68.23
C ALA A 199 -105.25 5.90 -68.02
N MET A 200 -105.45 5.19 -66.90
CA MET A 200 -106.73 4.58 -66.55
C MET A 200 -107.83 5.63 -66.31
N LYS A 201 -107.50 6.74 -65.63
CA LYS A 201 -108.44 7.86 -65.46
C LYS A 201 -108.85 8.45 -66.82
N ALA A 202 -107.90 8.64 -67.74
CA ALA A 202 -108.19 9.14 -69.09
C ALA A 202 -109.08 8.17 -69.88
N GLN A 203 -108.79 6.87 -69.84
CA GLN A 203 -109.62 5.83 -70.47
C GLN A 203 -111.04 5.81 -69.89
N ASN A 204 -111.18 5.90 -68.56
CA ASN A 204 -112.48 5.99 -67.90
C ASN A 204 -113.27 7.23 -68.34
N ALA A 205 -112.62 8.40 -68.41
CA ALA A 205 -113.24 9.63 -68.88
C ALA A 205 -113.72 9.50 -70.34
N GLU A 206 -112.93 8.87 -71.21
CA GLU A 206 -113.31 8.62 -72.60
C GLU A 206 -114.49 7.63 -72.70
N LEU A 207 -114.48 6.54 -71.93
CA LEU A 207 -115.57 5.58 -71.89
C LEU A 207 -116.88 6.23 -71.41
N LEU A 208 -116.82 7.06 -70.36
CA LEU A 208 -117.97 7.83 -69.87
C LEU A 208 -118.52 8.76 -70.98
N SER A 209 -117.66 9.51 -71.66
CA SER A 209 -118.08 10.35 -72.79
C SER A 209 -118.74 9.57 -73.93
N ARG A 210 -118.23 8.37 -74.25
CA ARG A 210 -118.83 7.49 -75.27
C ARG A 210 -120.19 6.94 -74.83
N LEU A 211 -120.36 6.64 -73.53
CA LEU A 211 -121.64 6.19 -72.97
C LEU A 211 -122.68 7.31 -73.06
N ASP A 212 -122.33 8.54 -72.68
CA ASP A 212 -123.22 9.71 -72.77
C ASP A 212 -123.68 9.94 -74.22
N LYS A 213 -122.75 9.95 -75.19
CA LYS A 213 -123.07 10.06 -76.62
C LYS A 213 -123.99 8.95 -77.15
N LYS A 214 -123.91 7.75 -76.56
CA LYS A 214 -124.75 6.61 -76.95
C LYS A 214 -126.14 6.67 -76.34
N GLN A 215 -126.30 7.34 -75.19
CA GLN A 215 -127.60 7.63 -74.59
C GLN A 215 -128.31 8.78 -75.34
N GLU A 216 -127.59 9.82 -75.75
CA GLU A 216 -128.15 10.92 -76.57
C GLU A 216 -128.65 10.46 -77.94
N LYS A 217 -128.00 9.47 -78.58
CA LYS A 217 -128.45 8.91 -79.88
C LYS A 217 -129.65 7.96 -79.79
N LYS A 218 -130.12 7.63 -78.59
CA LYS A 218 -131.24 6.70 -78.34
C LYS A 218 -132.49 7.39 -77.78
N SER A 219 -132.44 8.69 -77.49
CA SER A 219 -133.63 9.55 -77.28
C SER A 219 -133.99 10.28 -78.57
#